data_AF-A0A1J8PLL1-F1
#
_entry.id   AF-A0A1J8PLL1-F1
#
_cell.length_a   1.000
_cell.length_b   1.000
_cell.length_c   1.000
_cell.angle_alpha   90.00
_cell.angle_beta   90.00
_cell.angle_gamma   90.00
#
_symmetry.space_group_name_H-M   'P 1'
#
loop_
_entity.id
_entity.type
_entity.pdbx_description
1 polymer ?
#
loop_
_entity_poly.entity_id
_entity_poly.type
_entity_poly.pdbx_seq_one_letter_code
_entity_poly.pdbx_strand_id
1 'polypeptide(L)' 'MLAEIDYNFGRAFHQLGLHSHAVSHYERVLEMAEKWGGDTSVAKEAAYNLSLIYVTTGAVPLADALYRRWLSI' A
#
# COMPACT_ATOMS: atom_id res chain seq x y z
N MET A 1 -1.05 -12.10 9.72
CA MET A 1 0.00 -13.01 9.20
C MET A 1 0.29 -12.81 7.71
N LEU A 2 -0.57 -13.25 6.77
CA LEU A 2 -0.26 -13.08 5.32
C LEU A 2 -0.14 -11.60 4.90
N ALA A 3 -1.05 -10.74 5.36
CA ALA A 3 -1.01 -9.29 5.06
C ALA A 3 0.23 -8.60 5.67
N GLU A 4 0.70 -9.03 6.83
CA GLU A 4 1.94 -8.52 7.44
C GLU A 4 3.18 -8.96 6.66
N ILE A 5 3.17 -10.18 6.10
CA ILE A 5 4.26 -10.67 5.26
C ILE A 5 4.35 -9.82 3.99
N ASP A 6 3.23 -9.63 3.28
CA ASP A 6 3.20 -8.78 2.10
C ASP A 6 3.58 -7.33 2.43
N TYR A 7 3.08 -6.78 3.55
CA TYR A 7 3.46 -5.45 4.01
C TYR A 7 4.98 -5.31 4.24
N ASN A 8 5.60 -6.30 4.92
CA ASN A 8 7.03 -6.28 5.19
C ASN A 8 7.87 -6.39 3.92
N PHE A 9 7.46 -7.22 2.94
CA PHE A 9 8.10 -7.24 1.63
C PHE A 9 7.93 -5.90 0.90
N GLY A 10 6.73 -5.33 0.93
CA GLY A 10 6.46 -4.00 0.36
C GLY A 10 7.39 -2.94 0.92
N ARG A 11 7.60 -2.92 2.24
CA ARG A 11 8.54 -2.02 2.91
C ARG A 11 9.99 -2.26 2.52
N ALA A 12 10.43 -3.52 2.50
CA ALA A 12 11.79 -3.87 2.14
C ALA A 12 12.12 -3.43 0.70
N PHE A 13 11.23 -3.71 -0.25
CA PHE A 13 11.41 -3.28 -1.64
C PHE A 13 11.36 -1.76 -1.78
N HIS A 14 10.48 -1.08 -1.05
CA HIS A 14 10.41 0.38 -1.06
C HIS A 14 11.72 1.00 -0.55
N GLN A 15 12.29 0.48 0.54
CA GLN A 15 13.58 0.95 1.08
C GLN A 15 14.75 0.74 0.10
N LEU A 16 14.68 -0.31 -0.73
CA LEU A 16 15.67 -0.58 -1.77
C LEU A 16 15.44 0.21 -3.07
N GLY A 17 14.40 1.05 -3.14
CA GLY A 17 14.02 1.79 -4.35
C GLY A 17 13.36 0.92 -5.43
N LEU A 18 13.02 -0.32 -5.11
CA LEU A 18 12.39 -1.28 -6.02
C LEU A 18 10.86 -1.07 -6.05
N HIS A 19 10.45 0.10 -6.56
CA HIS A 19 9.07 0.57 -6.48
C HIS A 19 8.04 -0.39 -7.08
N SER A 20 8.31 -1.01 -8.24
CA SER A 20 7.36 -1.95 -8.85
C SER A 20 7.07 -3.16 -7.96
N HIS A 21 8.08 -3.70 -7.28
CA HIS A 21 7.89 -4.80 -6.33
C HIS A 21 7.15 -4.33 -5.08
N ALA A 22 7.48 -3.15 -4.57
CA ALA A 22 6.80 -2.57 -3.43
C ALA A 22 5.29 -2.37 -3.69
N VAL A 23 4.95 -1.85 -4.88
CA VAL A 23 3.57 -1.66 -5.33
C VAL A 23 2.80 -2.97 -5.30
N SER A 24 3.29 -4.02 -5.95
CA SER A 24 2.60 -5.31 -6.01
C SER A 24 2.38 -5.96 -4.64
N HIS A 25 3.22 -5.66 -3.66
CA HIS A 25 3.06 -6.15 -2.29
C HIS A 25 2.03 -5.32 -1.51
N TYR A 26 2.09 -3.99 -1.58
CA TYR A 26 1.09 -3.15 -0.92
C TYR A 26 -0.32 -3.35 -1.50
N GLU A 27 -0.46 -3.52 -2.82
CA GLU A 27 -1.75 -3.82 -3.44
C GLU A 27 -2.37 -5.12 -2.91
N ARG A 28 -1.56 -6.17 -2.73
CA ARG A 28 -2.02 -7.43 -2.12
C ARG A 28 -2.52 -7.24 -0.69
N VAL A 29 -1.86 -6.39 0.11
CA VAL A 29 -2.34 -6.05 1.46
C VAL A 29 -3.74 -5.44 1.40
N LEU A 30 -3.96 -4.49 0.48
CA LEU A 30 -5.26 -3.82 0.32
C LEU A 30 -6.34 -4.77 -0.22
N GLU A 31 -6.02 -5.63 -1.19
CA GLU A 31 -6.93 -6.66 -1.70
C GLU A 31 -7.39 -7.62 -0.59
N MET A 32 -6.49 -8.02 0.30
CA MET A 32 -6.82 -8.87 1.44
C MET A 32 -7.71 -8.14 2.46
N ALA A 33 -7.42 -6.87 2.73
CA ALA A 33 -8.22 -6.04 3.62
C ALA A 33 -9.66 -5.88 3.10
N GLU A 34 -9.84 -5.65 1.79
CA GLU A 34 -11.14 -5.61 1.13
C GLU A 34 -11.87 -6.94 1.23
N LYS A 35 -11.18 -8.05 0.93
CA LYS A 35 -11.79 -9.39 0.93
C LYS A 35 -12.26 -9.82 2.32
N TRP A 36 -11.57 -9.38 3.37
CA TRP A 36 -11.84 -9.82 4.74
C TRP A 36 -12.56 -8.75 5.58
N GLY A 37 -12.98 -7.64 4.97
CA GLY A 37 -13.76 -6.58 5.61
C GLY A 37 -13.02 -5.89 6.75
N GLY A 38 -11.69 -5.89 6.72
CA GLY A 38 -10.84 -5.48 7.83
C GLY A 38 -9.93 -4.33 7.46
N ASP A 39 -10.27 -3.14 7.96
CA ASP A 39 -9.35 -2.01 8.05
C ASP A 39 -8.33 -2.29 9.16
N THR A 40 -7.22 -2.93 8.79
CA THR A 40 -6.13 -3.28 9.71
C THR A 40 -5.08 -2.18 9.73
N SER A 41 -4.30 -2.06 10.80
CA SER A 41 -3.20 -1.08 10.87
C SER A 41 -2.25 -1.20 9.66
N VAL A 42 -1.94 -2.44 9.26
CA VAL A 42 -1.07 -2.72 8.09
C VAL A 42 -1.70 -2.31 6.76
N ALA A 43 -3.04 -2.30 6.63
CA ALA A 43 -3.71 -1.83 5.42
C ALA A 43 -3.59 -0.32 5.25
N LYS A 44 -3.81 0.45 6.33
CA LYS A 44 -3.59 1.92 6.31
C LYS A 44 -2.14 2.26 6.02
N GLU A 45 -1.20 1.57 6.67
CA GLU A 45 0.22 1.78 6.45
C GLU A 45 0.64 1.40 5.02
N ALA A 46 0.10 0.31 4.46
CA ALA A 46 0.32 -0.07 3.06
C ALA A 46 -0.21 0.99 2.09
N ALA A 47 -1.44 1.48 2.30
CA ALA A 47 -2.03 2.53 1.48
C ALA A 47 -1.23 3.83 1.53
N TYR A 48 -0.74 4.21 2.71
CA TYR A 48 0.13 5.37 2.88
C TYR A 48 1.47 5.20 2.14
N ASN A 49 2.15 4.07 2.33
CA ASN A 49 3.43 3.85 1.65
C ASN A 49 3.27 3.75 0.12
N LEU A 50 2.18 3.15 -0.35
CA LEU A 50 1.86 3.09 -1.77
C LEU A 50 1.56 4.47 -2.34
N SER A 51 0.84 5.34 -1.61
CA SER A 51 0.59 6.70 -2.07
C SER A 51 1.87 7.52 -2.20
N LEU A 52 2.85 7.33 -1.30
CA LEU A 52 4.18 7.95 -1.43
C LEU A 52 4.91 7.51 -2.70
N ILE A 53 4.84 6.22 -3.05
CA ILE A 53 5.42 5.72 -4.31
C ILE A 53 4.73 6.38 -5.50
N TYR A 54 3.41 6.46 -5.51
CA TYR A 54 2.67 7.10 -6.59
C TYR A 54 2.96 8.60 -6.73
N VAL A 55 3.09 9.32 -5.62
CA VAL A 55 3.48 10.74 -5.66
C VAL A 55 4.89 10.89 -6.22
N THR A 56 5.86 10.11 -5.73
CA THR A 56 7.27 10.23 -6.15
C THR A 56 7.50 9.82 -7.61
N THR A 57 6.67 8.94 -8.16
CA THR A 57 6.73 8.48 -9.55
C THR A 57 5.82 9.27 -10.50
N GLY A 58 5.07 10.25 -10.00
CA GLY A 58 4.19 11.12 -10.80
C GLY A 58 2.80 10.53 -11.10
N ALA A 59 2.46 9.37 -10.55
CA ALA A 59 1.14 8.73 -10.65
C ALA A 59 0.12 9.35 -9.66
N VAL A 60 0.04 10.68 -9.62
CA VAL A 60 -0.78 11.45 -8.66
C VAL A 60 -2.25 11.02 -8.59
N PRO A 61 -2.94 10.70 -9.71
CA PRO A 61 -4.34 10.24 -9.63
C PRO A 61 -4.53 8.95 -8.82
N LEU A 62 -3.56 8.02 -8.86
CA LEU A 62 -3.62 6.79 -8.07
C LEU A 62 -3.40 7.06 -6.58
N ALA A 63 -2.53 8.02 -6.25
CA ALA A 63 -2.35 8.47 -4.87
C ALA A 63 -3.64 9.10 -4.31
N ASP A 64 -4.33 9.96 -5.07
CA ASP A 64 -5.60 10.57 -4.65
C ASP A 64 -6.68 9.51 -4.38
N ALA A 65 -6.77 8.48 -5.24
CA ALA A 65 -7.69 7.37 -5.04
C ALA A 65 -7.42 6.61 -3.73
N LEU A 66 -6.15 6.40 -3.37
CA LEU A 66 -5.77 5.80 -2.09
C LEU A 66 -6.13 6.69 -0.91
N TYR A 67 -5.86 7.99 -1.00
CA TYR A 67 -6.20 8.92 0.08
C TYR A 67 -7.70 8.91 0.40
N ARG A 68 -8.55 8.95 -0.63
CA ARG A 68 -10.01 8.95 -0.45
C ARG A 68 -10.52 7.65 0.16
N ARG A 69 -9.96 6.51 -0.27
CA ARG A 69 -10.47 5.19 0.09
C ARG A 69 -9.94 4.67 1.43
N TRP A 70 -8.67 4.90 1.74
CA TRP A 70 -7.97 4.24 2.84
C TRP A 70 -7.43 5.17 3.92
N LEU A 71 -7.24 6.45 3.60
CA LEU A 71 -6.57 7.41 4.48
C LEU A 71 -7.48 8.58 4.88
N SER A 72 -8.79 8.44 4.64
CA SER A 72 -9.82 9.32 5.17
C SER A 72 -10.15 8.95 6.62
N ILE A 73 -10.65 9.93 7.39
CA ILE A 73 -11.05 9.79 8.80
C ILE A 73 -12.45 9.18 8.89
#